data_AF-A0A2H1K6X9-F1
#
_entry.id   AF-A0A2H1K6X9-F1
#
_cell.length_a   1.000
_cell.length_b   1.000
_cell.length_c   1.000
_cell.angle_alpha   90.00
_cell.angle_beta   90.00
_cell.angle_gamma   90.00
#
_symmetry.space_group_name_H-M   'P 1'
#
loop_
_entity.id
_entity.type
_entity.pdbx_description
1 polymer ?
#
loop_
_entity_poly.entity_id
_entity_poly.type
_entity_poly.pdbx_seq_one_letter_code
_entity_poly.pdbx_strand_id
1 'polypeptide(L)'
;MKVVARTAYITAVALVALALTMTTGIAPVSAAESDDIDREAVSRLHEALVELKASGEDVEGDISEDALIKELSSTEISVQAAPNGCSTPKALKKAAKKWNNLFKPACNSHDRCYGKNSKKNRNICDVEFRSAMQKICKKQKSGKATCYTVAVVYFEGVRAGGKKHYKGKGNPW
;
A
#
# COMPACT_ATOMS: atom_id res chain seq x y z
N MET A 1 15.94 -40.85 -56.30
CA MET A 1 14.53 -40.60 -56.69
C MET A 1 13.63 -41.64 -56.01
N LYS A 2 12.42 -41.20 -55.61
CA LYS A 2 11.22 -42.00 -55.21
C LYS A 2 11.07 -42.42 -53.74
N VAL A 3 10.56 -41.49 -52.92
CA VAL A 3 9.18 -41.42 -52.40
C VAL A 3 8.39 -42.75 -52.22
N VAL A 4 8.10 -43.07 -50.94
CA VAL A 4 6.84 -43.53 -50.30
C VAL A 4 6.24 -44.91 -50.63
N ALA A 5 5.99 -45.70 -49.57
CA ALA A 5 4.77 -46.50 -49.34
C ALA A 5 4.62 -46.77 -47.83
N ARG A 6 3.75 -46.04 -47.11
CA ARG A 6 2.36 -46.43 -46.73
C ARG A 6 2.22 -47.85 -46.17
N THR A 7 1.98 -47.95 -44.87
CA THR A 7 1.01 -48.93 -44.35
C THR A 7 0.34 -48.35 -43.11
N ALA A 8 -0.96 -48.13 -43.22
CA ALA A 8 -1.82 -47.73 -42.14
C ALA A 8 -2.12 -48.97 -41.27
N TYR A 9 -2.02 -48.83 -39.96
CA TYR A 9 -2.61 -49.76 -39.00
C TYR A 9 -3.57 -48.96 -38.13
N ILE A 10 -4.86 -49.19 -38.34
CA ILE A 10 -5.92 -48.81 -37.41
C ILE A 10 -6.45 -50.12 -36.86
N THR A 11 -6.16 -50.39 -35.58
CA THR A 11 -7.00 -51.24 -34.74
C THR A 11 -7.08 -50.61 -33.36
N ALA A 12 -8.32 -50.49 -32.92
CA ALA A 12 -8.79 -49.66 -31.84
C ALA A 12 -8.82 -50.41 -30.50
N VAL A 13 -8.64 -49.64 -29.42
CA VAL A 13 -9.32 -49.74 -28.10
C VAL A 13 -8.85 -50.83 -27.12
N ALA A 14 -8.30 -50.39 -25.98
CA ALA A 14 -8.88 -50.52 -24.63
C ALA A 14 -7.88 -49.92 -23.60
N LEU A 15 -8.02 -48.66 -23.18
CA LEU A 15 -8.70 -48.25 -21.93
C LEU A 15 -8.46 -49.20 -20.74
N VAL A 16 -7.51 -48.86 -19.86
CA VAL A 16 -7.73 -48.55 -18.42
C VAL A 16 -6.54 -47.70 -17.93
N ALA A 17 -6.76 -46.40 -17.77
CA ALA A 17 -5.87 -45.54 -17.00
C ALA A 17 -6.39 -45.50 -15.57
N LEU A 18 -5.63 -46.05 -14.62
CA LEU A 18 -5.87 -45.82 -13.19
C LEU A 18 -4.75 -44.91 -12.66
N ALA A 19 -4.88 -43.61 -12.95
CA ALA A 19 -4.06 -42.59 -12.31
C ALA A 19 -4.67 -42.28 -10.94
N LEU A 20 -4.02 -42.75 -9.87
CA LEU A 20 -4.27 -42.28 -8.51
C LEU A 20 -3.74 -40.84 -8.42
N THR A 21 -4.58 -39.85 -8.72
CA THR A 21 -4.26 -38.46 -8.40
C THR A 21 -4.53 -38.26 -6.92
N MET A 22 -3.47 -38.09 -6.13
CA MET A 22 -3.60 -37.51 -4.81
C MET A 22 -4.08 -36.08 -4.99
N THR A 23 -5.37 -35.86 -4.79
CA THR A 23 -5.91 -34.52 -4.61
C THR A 23 -5.42 -34.03 -3.25
N THR A 24 -4.27 -33.36 -3.22
CA THR A 24 -4.03 -32.38 -2.17
C THR A 24 -5.12 -31.33 -2.33
N GLY A 25 -6.16 -31.45 -1.50
CA GLY A 25 -7.14 -30.40 -1.34
C GLY A 25 -6.43 -29.17 -0.82
N ILE A 26 -5.98 -28.32 -1.74
CA ILE A 26 -5.77 -26.91 -1.43
C ILE A 26 -7.18 -26.41 -1.19
N ALA A 27 -7.59 -26.37 0.08
CA ALA A 27 -8.74 -25.59 0.47
C ALA A 27 -8.55 -24.18 -0.13
N PRO A 28 -9.55 -23.62 -0.82
CA PRO A 28 -9.46 -22.23 -1.20
C PRO A 28 -9.39 -21.46 0.12
N VAL A 29 -8.22 -20.87 0.40
CA VAL A 29 -8.10 -19.89 1.47
C VAL A 29 -8.98 -18.74 1.01
N SER A 30 -10.24 -18.77 1.42
CA SER A 30 -11.18 -17.67 1.33
C SER A 30 -10.73 -16.62 2.34
N ALA A 31 -9.63 -15.96 2.03
CA ALA A 31 -9.44 -14.58 2.41
C ALA A 31 -9.92 -13.81 1.20
N ALA A 32 -11.08 -13.17 1.32
CA ALA A 32 -11.27 -11.92 0.61
C ALA A 32 -10.14 -11.01 1.12
N GLU A 33 -8.99 -11.04 0.44
CA GLU A 33 -8.01 -9.97 0.56
C GLU A 33 -8.80 -8.71 0.26
N SER A 34 -8.98 -7.88 1.27
CA SER A 34 -9.74 -6.66 1.14
C SER A 34 -9.11 -5.87 -0.01
N ASP A 35 -9.89 -5.67 -1.07
CA ASP A 35 -9.60 -4.87 -2.26
C ASP A 35 -9.22 -3.40 -1.92
N ASP A 36 -9.10 -3.05 -0.64
CA ASP A 36 -8.82 -1.74 -0.10
C ASP A 36 -7.38 -1.54 0.36
N ILE A 37 -6.54 -2.59 0.40
CA ILE A 37 -5.12 -2.49 0.78
C ILE A 37 -4.21 -2.66 -0.44
N ASP A 38 -3.37 -1.65 -0.69
CA ASP A 38 -2.32 -1.70 -1.71
C ASP A 38 -1.05 -2.33 -1.11
N ARG A 39 -0.83 -3.62 -1.40
CA ARG A 39 0.31 -4.39 -0.85
C ARG A 39 1.67 -3.88 -1.30
N GLU A 40 1.78 -3.39 -2.52
CA GLU A 40 3.04 -2.79 -2.99
C GLU A 40 3.35 -1.53 -2.19
N ALA A 41 2.33 -0.71 -1.88
CA ALA A 41 2.49 0.44 -0.99
C ALA A 41 2.82 0.03 0.45
N VAL A 42 2.34 -1.12 0.95
CA VAL A 42 2.77 -1.65 2.25
C VAL A 42 4.27 -1.98 2.23
N SER A 43 4.75 -2.64 1.19
CA SER A 43 6.18 -2.99 1.09
C SER A 43 7.05 -1.73 1.07
N ARG A 44 6.67 -0.72 0.28
CA ARG A 44 7.35 0.59 0.28
C ARG A 44 7.24 1.33 1.62
N LEU A 45 6.12 1.19 2.33
CA LEU A 45 5.95 1.74 3.68
C LEU A 45 6.90 1.05 4.67
N HIS A 46 7.03 -0.27 4.60
CA HIS A 46 7.97 -1.04 5.41
C HIS A 46 9.41 -0.55 5.20
N GLU A 47 9.86 -0.47 3.95
CA GLU A 47 11.20 0.04 3.60
C GLU A 47 11.44 1.46 4.14
N ALA A 48 10.46 2.35 3.95
CA ALA A 48 10.57 3.74 4.43
C ALA A 48 10.63 3.82 5.96
N LEU A 49 9.90 2.96 6.69
CA LEU A 49 9.96 2.88 8.15
C LEU A 49 11.29 2.30 8.64
N VAL A 50 11.87 1.33 7.95
CA VAL A 50 13.20 0.79 8.23
C VAL A 50 14.26 1.88 8.06
N GLU A 51 14.23 2.63 6.95
CA GLU A 51 15.14 3.75 6.72
C GLU A 51 14.98 4.83 7.79
N LEU A 52 13.73 5.19 8.12
CA LEU A 52 13.44 6.21 9.13
C LEU A 52 13.96 5.81 10.51
N LYS A 53 13.79 4.54 10.89
CA LYS A 53 14.34 3.99 12.13
C LYS A 53 15.87 4.04 12.14
N ALA A 54 16.52 3.70 11.03
CA ALA A 54 17.98 3.80 10.88
C ALA A 54 18.49 5.25 10.98
N SER A 55 17.66 6.24 10.64
CA SER A 55 17.98 7.67 10.80
C SER A 55 17.89 8.19 12.25
N GLY A 56 17.50 7.34 13.20
CA GLY A 56 17.40 7.66 14.63
C GLY A 56 16.07 8.29 15.05
N GLU A 57 15.06 8.28 14.19
CA GLU A 57 13.69 8.67 14.59
C GLU A 57 13.00 7.55 15.39
N ASP A 58 12.06 7.97 16.24
CA ASP A 58 11.33 7.09 17.15
C ASP A 58 10.23 6.33 16.38
N VAL A 59 10.65 5.21 15.77
CA VAL A 59 9.78 4.25 15.07
C VAL A 59 9.49 3.07 16.00
N GLU A 60 8.23 2.97 16.43
CA GLU A 60 7.77 1.99 17.42
C GLU A 60 7.01 0.82 16.79
N GLY A 61 6.89 -0.26 17.58
CA GLY A 61 6.06 -1.40 17.23
C GLY A 61 6.69 -2.34 16.21
N ASP A 62 5.90 -3.32 15.79
CA ASP A 62 6.24 -4.23 14.71
C ASP A 62 5.97 -3.54 13.37
N ILE A 63 7.03 -3.34 12.59
CA ILE A 63 6.97 -2.70 11.26
C ILE A 63 7.00 -3.71 10.13
N SER A 64 6.91 -5.02 10.41
CA SER A 64 6.80 -6.06 9.37
C SER A 64 5.58 -5.80 8.47
N GLU A 65 5.66 -6.21 7.21
CA GLU A 65 4.56 -6.04 6.25
C GLU A 65 3.25 -6.64 6.77
N ASP A 66 3.30 -7.81 7.40
CA ASP A 66 2.12 -8.47 8.00
C ASP A 66 1.50 -7.64 9.13
N ALA A 67 2.33 -7.05 10.01
CA ALA A 67 1.85 -6.17 11.07
C ALA A 67 1.23 -4.89 10.51
N LEU A 68 1.85 -4.31 9.46
CA LEU A 68 1.33 -3.13 8.77
C LEU A 68 0.00 -3.44 8.07
N ILE A 69 -0.12 -4.57 7.37
CA ILE A 69 -1.38 -5.03 6.76
C ILE A 69 -2.46 -5.18 7.84
N LYS A 70 -2.13 -5.81 8.97
CA LYS A 70 -3.05 -5.98 10.10
C LYS A 70 -3.52 -4.62 10.65
N GLU A 71 -2.63 -3.65 10.80
CA GLU A 71 -2.97 -2.30 11.23
C GLU A 71 -3.89 -1.59 10.21
N LEU A 72 -3.54 -1.63 8.92
CA LEU A 72 -4.26 -0.93 7.86
C LEU A 72 -5.63 -1.55 7.55
N SER A 73 -5.74 -2.88 7.67
CA SER A 73 -6.99 -3.65 7.55
C SER A 73 -7.91 -3.42 8.74
N SER A 74 -7.35 -3.21 9.93
CA SER A 74 -8.14 -2.84 11.07
C SER A 74 -8.84 -1.49 10.83
N THR A 75 -10.08 -1.38 11.27
CA THR A 75 -10.81 -0.11 11.35
C THR A 75 -10.12 0.88 12.32
N GLU A 76 -9.10 0.43 13.06
CA GLU A 76 -8.23 1.20 13.93
C GLU A 76 -6.98 1.74 13.23
N ILE A 77 -7.07 2.16 11.96
CA ILE A 77 -6.29 3.37 11.65
C ILE A 77 -6.95 4.45 12.50
N SER A 78 -6.44 4.64 13.73
CA SER A 78 -6.64 5.88 14.45
C SER A 78 -5.83 6.94 13.72
N VAL A 79 -6.26 7.21 12.50
CA VAL A 79 -6.10 8.52 11.92
C VAL A 79 -6.61 9.42 13.02
N GLN A 80 -5.75 10.17 13.68
CA GLN A 80 -6.19 11.32 14.45
C GLN A 80 -6.65 12.39 13.44
N ALA A 81 -7.52 11.99 12.51
CA ALA A 81 -8.24 12.84 11.59
C ALA A 81 -9.44 13.38 12.33
N ALA A 82 -9.15 14.31 13.25
CA ALA A 82 -9.99 15.49 13.23
C ALA A 82 -9.93 16.04 11.78
N PRO A 83 -11.03 16.53 11.20
CA PRO A 83 -10.98 17.24 9.93
C PRO A 83 -9.84 18.27 9.96
N ASN A 84 -8.95 18.29 8.95
CA ASN A 84 -7.73 19.11 8.92
C ASN A 84 -6.61 18.60 9.86
N GLY A 85 -6.36 17.29 9.80
CA GLY A 85 -5.36 16.59 10.62
C GLY A 85 -4.49 15.68 9.74
N CYS A 86 -3.35 15.26 10.26
CA CYS A 86 -2.50 14.32 9.53
C CYS A 86 -2.89 12.87 9.87
N SER A 87 -2.97 12.05 8.83
CA SER A 87 -3.09 10.60 8.95
C SER A 87 -1.71 10.00 9.22
N THR A 88 -1.43 9.65 10.47
CA THR A 88 -0.10 9.16 10.88
C THR A 88 -0.12 7.64 11.10
N PRO A 89 0.80 6.88 10.49
CA PRO A 89 0.99 5.47 10.85
C PRO A 89 1.31 5.30 12.34
N LYS A 90 0.79 4.26 13.00
CA LYS A 90 1.00 4.04 14.45
C LYS A 90 2.47 3.91 14.81
N ALA A 91 3.28 3.36 13.91
CA ALA A 91 4.74 3.27 14.05
C ALA A 91 5.41 4.63 14.33
N LEU A 92 4.79 5.75 13.94
CA LEU A 92 5.29 7.10 14.20
C LEU A 92 4.61 7.81 15.38
N LYS A 93 3.82 7.13 16.21
CA LYS A 93 3.00 7.77 17.26
C LYS A 93 3.78 8.75 18.14
N LYS A 94 5.01 8.44 18.55
CA LYS A 94 5.84 9.35 19.36
C LYS A 94 6.42 10.51 18.57
N ALA A 95 6.89 10.25 17.36
CA ALA A 95 7.40 11.29 16.45
C ALA A 95 6.26 12.15 15.82
N ALA A 96 5.02 11.67 15.88
CA ALA A 96 3.85 12.20 15.17
C ALA A 96 3.63 13.68 15.48
N LYS A 97 3.75 14.10 16.74
CA LYS A 97 3.50 15.51 17.11
C LYS A 97 4.40 16.48 16.34
N LYS A 98 5.70 16.17 16.24
CA LYS A 98 6.69 17.00 15.52
C LYS A 98 6.35 17.06 14.03
N TRP A 99 6.17 15.90 13.41
CA TRP A 99 5.96 15.78 11.97
C TRP A 99 4.58 16.28 11.53
N ASN A 100 3.53 16.02 12.31
CA ASN A 100 2.18 16.52 12.06
C ASN A 100 2.13 18.04 12.13
N ASN A 101 2.81 18.66 13.10
CA ASN A 101 2.89 20.12 13.15
C ASN A 101 3.58 20.69 11.91
N LEU A 102 4.66 20.04 11.46
CA LEU A 102 5.38 20.47 10.26
C LEU A 102 4.57 20.29 8.98
N PHE A 103 3.89 19.15 8.82
CA PHE A 103 3.16 18.78 7.61
C PHE A 103 1.68 19.16 7.60
N LYS A 104 1.16 19.76 8.67
CA LYS A 104 -0.24 20.20 8.76
C LYS A 104 -0.76 20.93 7.51
N PRO A 105 -0.02 21.87 6.87
CA PRO A 105 -0.49 22.50 5.64
C PRO A 105 -0.70 21.52 4.48
N ALA A 106 0.18 20.52 4.35
CA ALA A 106 0.09 19.48 3.33
C ALA A 106 -1.07 18.52 3.63
N CYS A 107 -1.21 18.08 4.89
CA CYS A 107 -2.30 17.22 5.34
C CYS A 107 -3.67 17.88 5.09
N ASN A 108 -3.83 19.16 5.46
CA ASN A 108 -5.07 19.91 5.19
C ASN A 108 -5.39 20.01 3.69
N SER A 109 -4.37 20.08 2.83
CA SER A 109 -4.57 20.09 1.38
C SER A 109 -4.99 18.73 0.85
N HIS A 110 -4.43 17.66 1.40
CA HIS A 110 -4.79 16.28 1.06
C HIS A 110 -6.24 15.97 1.48
N ASP A 111 -6.63 16.32 2.70
CA ASP A 111 -8.00 16.17 3.20
C ASP A 111 -9.03 16.85 2.30
N ARG A 112 -8.74 18.07 1.81
CA ARG A 112 -9.61 18.78 0.85
C ARG A 112 -9.69 18.03 -0.49
N CYS A 113 -8.59 17.44 -0.94
CA CYS A 113 -8.53 16.65 -2.17
C CYS A 113 -9.31 15.33 -2.06
N TYR A 114 -9.28 14.69 -0.89
CA TYR A 114 -10.08 13.51 -0.57
C TYR A 114 -11.56 13.82 -0.33
N GLY A 115 -11.93 15.09 -0.15
CA GLY A 115 -13.30 15.51 0.16
C GLY A 115 -14.28 15.33 -1.01
N LYS A 116 -15.57 15.22 -0.65
CA LYS A 116 -16.73 15.00 -1.55
C LYS A 116 -16.88 15.94 -2.75
N ASN A 117 -16.23 17.09 -2.71
CA ASN A 117 -16.32 18.11 -3.76
C ASN A 117 -15.18 18.02 -4.79
N SER A 118 -14.14 17.23 -4.50
CA SER A 118 -13.01 17.05 -5.41
C SER A 118 -13.38 16.13 -6.58
N LYS A 119 -12.89 16.47 -7.78
CA LYS A 119 -12.97 15.61 -8.98
C LYS A 119 -11.63 14.92 -9.28
N LYS A 120 -10.58 15.16 -8.49
CA LYS A 120 -9.25 14.59 -8.70
C LYS A 120 -9.23 13.13 -8.29
N ASN A 121 -8.59 12.28 -9.08
CA ASN A 121 -8.32 10.90 -8.70
C ASN A 121 -7.49 10.84 -7.41
N ARG A 122 -7.69 9.78 -6.64
CA ARG A 122 -7.01 9.57 -5.35
C ARG A 122 -5.49 9.57 -5.52
N ASN A 123 -4.96 8.86 -6.53
CA ASN A 123 -3.54 8.81 -6.81
C ASN A 123 -2.92 10.21 -7.05
N ILE A 124 -3.65 11.10 -7.74
CA ILE A 124 -3.24 12.50 -7.93
C ILE A 124 -3.20 13.24 -6.59
N CYS A 125 -4.22 13.07 -5.74
CA CYS A 125 -4.23 13.64 -4.40
C CYS A 125 -3.01 13.18 -3.57
N ASP A 126 -2.68 11.89 -3.61
CA ASP A 126 -1.57 11.32 -2.84
C ASP A 126 -0.21 11.83 -3.34
N VAL A 127 -0.02 11.93 -4.66
CA VAL A 127 1.22 12.48 -5.26
C VAL A 127 1.37 13.97 -4.92
N GLU A 128 0.30 14.75 -5.01
CA GLU A 128 0.31 16.17 -4.62
C GLU A 128 0.60 16.33 -3.12
N PHE A 129 0.11 15.43 -2.28
CA PHE A 129 0.39 15.39 -0.84
C PHE A 129 1.88 15.18 -0.57
N ARG A 130 2.51 14.18 -1.19
CA ARG A 130 3.96 13.95 -1.10
C ARG A 130 4.73 15.17 -1.59
N SER A 131 4.37 15.74 -2.74
CA SER A 131 5.02 16.92 -3.30
C SER A 131 4.93 18.13 -2.35
N ALA A 132 3.78 18.33 -1.70
CA ALA A 132 3.60 19.39 -0.71
C ALA A 132 4.49 19.21 0.52
N MET A 133 4.59 17.99 1.06
CA MET A 133 5.50 17.67 2.16
C MET A 133 6.97 17.87 1.76
N GLN A 134 7.36 17.44 0.56
CA GLN A 134 8.71 17.64 0.02
C GLN A 134 9.08 19.13 -0.10
N LYS A 135 8.14 19.98 -0.52
CA LYS A 135 8.33 21.44 -0.56
C LYS A 135 8.54 22.03 0.85
N ILE A 136 7.90 21.48 1.87
CA ILE A 136 8.13 21.86 3.28
C ILE A 136 9.54 21.43 3.70
N CYS A 137 9.94 20.20 3.39
CA CYS A 137 11.27 19.67 3.70
C CYS A 137 12.40 20.46 3.03
N LYS A 138 12.20 20.94 1.79
CA LYS A 138 13.18 21.78 1.08
C LYS A 138 13.56 23.03 1.88
N LYS A 139 12.63 23.58 2.67
CA LYS A 139 12.83 24.79 3.49
C LYS A 139 13.45 24.53 4.86
N GLN A 140 13.62 23.27 5.26
CA GLN A 140 14.25 22.92 6.54
C GLN A 140 15.75 23.23 6.52
N LYS A 141 16.25 23.79 7.63
CA LYS A 141 17.68 24.10 7.82
C LYS A 141 18.49 22.89 8.27
N SER A 142 17.88 21.94 8.98
CA SER A 142 18.48 20.70 9.46
C SER A 142 17.49 19.54 9.30
N GLY A 143 17.98 18.30 9.36
CA GLY A 143 17.12 17.11 9.28
C GLY A 143 16.36 16.94 7.95
N LYS A 144 16.89 17.51 6.86
CA LYS A 144 16.21 17.51 5.54
C LYS A 144 16.02 16.10 4.99
N ALA A 145 17.02 15.22 5.11
CA ALA A 145 16.94 13.82 4.69
C ALA A 145 15.81 13.09 5.44
N THR A 146 15.84 13.11 6.78
CA THR A 146 14.79 12.55 7.63
C THR A 146 13.41 13.11 7.29
N CYS A 147 13.28 14.42 7.06
CA CYS A 147 12.02 15.03 6.64
C CYS A 147 11.49 14.41 5.34
N TYR A 148 12.37 14.18 4.36
CA TYR A 148 11.97 13.52 3.11
C TYR A 148 11.54 12.07 3.35
N THR A 149 12.26 11.30 4.17
CA THR A 149 11.89 9.92 4.51
C THR A 149 10.52 9.88 5.21
N VAL A 150 10.24 10.80 6.14
CA VAL A 150 8.92 10.91 6.79
C VAL A 150 7.83 11.27 5.77
N ALA A 151 8.13 12.16 4.80
CA ALA A 151 7.19 12.46 3.72
C ALA A 151 6.86 11.22 2.86
N VAL A 152 7.82 10.31 2.67
CA VAL A 152 7.58 9.00 2.03
C VAL A 152 6.68 8.14 2.91
N VAL A 153 6.99 8.00 4.20
CA VAL A 153 6.18 7.21 5.14
C VAL A 153 4.71 7.66 5.15
N TYR A 154 4.45 8.98 5.17
CA TYR A 154 3.08 9.50 5.14
C TYR A 154 2.40 9.22 3.79
N PHE A 155 3.12 9.36 2.68
CA PHE A 155 2.61 9.06 1.34
C PHE A 155 2.26 7.58 1.17
N GLU A 156 3.19 6.67 1.52
CA GLU A 156 2.94 5.24 1.40
C GLU A 156 1.87 4.77 2.37
N GLY A 157 1.78 5.35 3.57
CA GLY A 157 0.68 5.09 4.50
C GLY A 157 -0.70 5.40 3.90
N VAL A 158 -0.86 6.56 3.24
CA VAL A 158 -2.13 6.88 2.56
C VAL A 158 -2.34 6.05 1.30
N ARG A 159 -1.28 5.64 0.58
CA ARG A 159 -1.40 4.70 -0.56
C ARG A 159 -1.82 3.31 -0.13
N ALA A 160 -1.28 2.82 0.97
CA ALA A 160 -1.53 1.49 1.48
C ALA A 160 -2.96 1.32 2.02
N GLY A 161 -3.51 2.30 2.75
CA GLY A 161 -4.83 2.14 3.41
C GLY A 161 -5.83 3.28 3.21
N GLY A 162 -5.49 4.32 2.43
CA GLY A 162 -6.31 5.53 2.31
C GLY A 162 -7.56 5.39 1.44
N LYS A 163 -7.70 4.32 0.65
CA LYS A 163 -8.80 4.14 -0.31
C LYS A 163 -10.19 4.25 0.36
N LYS A 164 -10.37 3.59 1.50
CA LYS A 164 -11.61 3.62 2.30
C LYS A 164 -12.00 5.02 2.82
N HIS A 165 -11.05 5.96 2.83
CA HIS A 165 -11.25 7.35 3.28
C HIS A 165 -11.44 8.34 2.15
N TYR A 166 -11.24 7.93 0.90
CA TYR A 166 -11.44 8.77 -0.27
C TYR A 166 -12.93 8.99 -0.54
N LYS A 167 -13.39 10.24 -0.43
CA LYS A 167 -14.80 10.64 -0.64
C LYS A 167 -14.98 11.43 -1.93
N GLY A 168 -13.92 11.67 -2.69
CA GLY A 168 -13.95 12.44 -3.93
C GLY A 168 -14.73 11.75 -5.05
N LYS A 169 -14.95 12.49 -6.14
CA LYS A 169 -15.70 12.04 -7.32
C LYS A 169 -14.82 11.46 -8.43
N GLY A 170 -13.50 11.43 -8.23
CA GLY A 170 -12.54 10.84 -9.17
C GLY A 170 -12.35 9.35 -8.95
N ASN A 171 -11.39 8.76 -9.67
CA ASN A 171 -11.03 7.36 -9.51
C ASN A 171 -10.37 7.12 -8.13
N PRO A 172 -10.88 6.18 -7.30
CA PRO A 172 -10.30 5.84 -6.00
C PRO A 172 -9.03 4.98 -6.05
N TRP A 173 -8.59 4.54 -7.23
CA TRP A 173 -7.42 3.67 -7.42
C TRP A 173 -6.13 4.46 -7.69
#